data_AF-A0A4R2CPC8-F1
#
_entry.id   AF-A0A4R2CPC8-F1
#
_cell.length_a   1.000
_cell.length_b   1.000
_cell.length_c   1.000
_cell.angle_alpha   90.00
_cell.angle_beta   90.00
_cell.angle_gamma   90.00
#
_symmetry.space_group_name_H-M   'P 1'
#
loop_
_entity.id
_entity.type
_entity.pdbx_description
1 polymer ?
#
loop_
_entity_poly.entity_id
_entity_poly.type
_entity_poly.pdbx_seq_one_letter_code
_entity_poly.pdbx_strand_id
1 'polypeptide(L)'
;MDKVAASSFPAGPSQAPACTGVTITPDQDAADVVDIGQAGTTYCFAAGVHRISRTIHPKTNSTLGSDQGAVLTGSVPLTGWTASNGDWVIKGVLPAAYGQTGQCEDNVANICYLREQVFFNGKHLKRVNSQDKVAPGTFYADYAGNAVLLGDNPQGQAVEMSKTPTAIESGAGGVTVRGLTVEHFATAQWFSPGEWQQAGLDAGSRFTTG
;
A
#
# COMPACT_ATOMS: atom_id res chain seq x y z
N MET A 1 22.95 39.57 -5.88
CA MET A 1 23.12 38.20 -6.42
C MET A 1 22.06 37.36 -5.75
N ASP A 2 20.99 37.17 -6.49
CA ASP A 2 19.67 36.78 -6.00
C ASP A 2 19.66 35.39 -5.38
N LYS A 3 19.10 35.31 -4.17
CA LYS A 3 18.80 34.07 -3.47
C LYS A 3 17.55 33.50 -4.14
N VAL A 4 17.71 32.53 -5.04
CA VAL A 4 16.57 31.81 -5.61
C VAL A 4 15.86 31.11 -4.45
N ALA A 5 14.63 31.54 -4.19
CA ALA A 5 13.75 30.96 -3.20
C ALA A 5 13.42 29.53 -3.63
N ALA A 6 13.69 28.56 -2.74
CA ALA A 6 13.17 27.21 -2.89
C ALA A 6 11.65 27.28 -2.71
N SER A 7 10.92 27.19 -3.82
CA SER A 7 9.47 27.02 -3.81
C SER A 7 9.16 25.65 -3.22
N SER A 8 8.76 25.63 -1.95
CA SER A 8 8.16 24.44 -1.33
C SER A 8 6.77 24.25 -1.94
N PHE A 9 6.65 23.37 -2.92
CA PHE A 9 5.35 22.96 -3.45
C PHE A 9 4.60 22.14 -2.37
N PRO A 10 3.36 22.49 -2.00
CA PRO A 10 2.53 21.65 -1.13
C PRO A 10 2.28 20.29 -1.81
N ALA A 11 2.93 19.22 -1.34
CA ALA A 11 2.93 17.93 -2.02
C ALA A 11 1.58 17.20 -1.93
N GLY A 12 1.00 16.90 -3.08
CA GLY A 12 -0.18 16.08 -3.31
C GLY A 12 -0.38 15.86 -4.81
N PRO A 13 -1.16 14.83 -5.23
CA PRO A 13 -1.33 14.46 -6.64
C PRO A 13 -1.79 15.62 -7.56
N SER A 14 -2.39 16.68 -7.02
CA SER A 14 -2.87 17.82 -7.80
C SER A 14 -1.79 18.83 -8.22
N GLN A 15 -0.51 18.63 -7.87
CA GLN A 15 0.59 19.56 -8.20
C GLN A 15 1.71 18.93 -9.02
N ALA A 16 1.58 17.66 -9.43
CA ALA A 16 2.56 17.05 -10.31
C ALA A 16 2.47 17.63 -11.74
N PRO A 17 3.61 17.82 -12.44
CA PRO A 17 3.60 18.20 -13.85
C PRO A 17 2.83 17.18 -14.70
N ALA A 18 2.29 17.61 -15.84
CA ALA A 18 1.63 16.72 -16.80
C ALA A 18 2.47 15.45 -17.06
N CYS A 19 1.80 14.31 -17.20
CA CYS A 19 2.45 13.05 -17.50
C CYS A 19 2.21 12.67 -18.95
N THR A 20 3.29 12.56 -19.72
CA THR A 20 3.24 12.12 -21.13
C THR A 20 4.12 10.89 -21.29
N GLY A 21 3.53 9.77 -21.72
CA GLY A 21 4.23 8.50 -21.85
C GLY A 21 3.28 7.32 -22.03
N VAL A 22 3.75 6.13 -21.65
CA VAL A 22 2.95 4.90 -21.66
C VAL A 22 1.87 5.01 -20.60
N THR A 23 0.60 5.01 -21.00
CA THR A 23 -0.52 5.07 -20.05
C THR A 23 -0.74 3.70 -19.41
N ILE A 24 -0.90 3.68 -18.09
CA ILE A 24 -1.33 2.52 -17.32
C ILE A 24 -2.72 2.81 -16.77
N THR A 25 -3.70 1.97 -17.08
CA THR A 25 -5.08 2.08 -16.58
C THR A 25 -5.31 1.14 -15.37
N PRO A 26 -6.29 1.43 -14.49
CA PRO A 26 -6.52 0.66 -13.27
C PRO A 26 -6.77 -0.85 -13.45
N ASP A 27 -7.19 -1.28 -14.64
CA ASP A 27 -7.44 -2.67 -15.02
C ASP A 27 -6.20 -3.42 -15.51
N GLN A 28 -5.06 -2.73 -15.71
CA GLN A 28 -3.80 -3.35 -16.13
C GLN A 28 -2.93 -3.73 -14.94
N ASP A 29 -2.17 -4.83 -15.06
CA ASP A 29 -1.10 -5.14 -14.13
C ASP A 29 0.10 -4.23 -14.41
N ALA A 30 0.31 -3.26 -13.51
CA ALA A 30 1.35 -2.25 -13.70
C ALA A 30 2.77 -2.85 -13.73
N ALA A 31 3.02 -3.95 -13.01
CA ALA A 31 4.31 -4.61 -13.04
C ALA A 31 4.57 -5.22 -14.42
N ASP A 32 3.59 -5.89 -15.04
CA ASP A 32 3.73 -6.41 -16.40
C ASP A 32 4.04 -5.31 -17.43
N VAL A 33 3.37 -4.15 -17.34
CA VAL A 33 3.63 -3.03 -18.26
C VAL A 33 5.04 -2.47 -18.09
N VAL A 34 5.52 -2.33 -16.85
CA VAL A 34 6.85 -1.81 -16.56
C VAL A 34 7.95 -2.82 -16.91
N ASP A 35 7.70 -4.13 -16.71
CA ASP A 35 8.63 -5.21 -17.00
C ASP A 35 8.98 -5.28 -18.51
N ILE A 36 7.99 -5.08 -19.38
CA ILE A 36 8.20 -5.12 -20.84
C ILE A 36 8.76 -3.83 -21.42
N GLY A 37 8.60 -2.68 -20.74
CA GLY A 37 9.02 -1.39 -21.29
C GLY A 37 10.54 -1.19 -21.25
N GLN A 38 11.03 -0.15 -21.93
CA GLN A 38 12.47 0.11 -22.07
C GLN A 38 13.01 1.01 -20.95
N ALA A 39 14.33 1.05 -20.77
CA ALA A 39 14.97 2.06 -19.94
C ALA A 39 14.62 3.47 -20.44
N GLY A 40 14.44 4.44 -19.53
CA GLY A 40 14.02 5.80 -19.88
C GLY A 40 12.52 5.97 -20.13
N THR A 41 11.72 4.91 -20.02
CA THR A 41 10.27 5.00 -20.27
C THR A 41 9.58 5.82 -19.17
N THR A 42 8.70 6.73 -19.58
CA THR A 42 7.75 7.38 -18.67
C THR A 42 6.44 6.59 -18.68
N TYR A 43 6.02 6.13 -17.50
CA TYR A 43 4.78 5.43 -17.24
C TYR A 43 3.82 6.36 -16.50
N CYS A 44 2.68 6.63 -17.14
CA CYS A 44 1.67 7.55 -16.68
C CYS A 44 0.46 6.79 -16.18
N PHE A 45 0.30 6.74 -14.86
CA PHE A 45 -0.86 6.13 -14.22
C PHE A 45 -2.06 7.06 -14.37
N ALA A 46 -3.10 6.55 -15.05
CA ALA A 46 -4.38 7.24 -15.16
C ALA A 46 -5.05 7.37 -13.79
N ALA A 47 -5.99 8.32 -13.65
CA ALA A 47 -6.77 8.49 -12.43
C ALA A 47 -7.44 7.18 -11.98
N GLY A 48 -7.46 6.94 -10.66
CA GLY A 48 -8.08 5.76 -10.07
C GLY A 48 -7.15 4.92 -9.21
N VAL A 49 -7.68 3.79 -8.72
CA VAL A 49 -6.99 2.86 -7.82
C VAL A 49 -6.34 1.75 -8.63
N HIS A 50 -5.01 1.74 -8.65
CA HIS A 50 -4.19 0.70 -9.26
C HIS A 50 -3.76 -0.29 -8.19
N ARG A 51 -4.24 -1.53 -8.30
CA ARG A 51 -3.93 -2.59 -7.35
C ARG A 51 -2.61 -3.26 -7.73
N ILE A 52 -1.60 -3.05 -6.90
CA ILE A 52 -0.26 -3.57 -7.15
C ILE A 52 -0.18 -4.98 -6.58
N SER A 53 -0.33 -5.98 -7.45
CA SER A 53 -0.30 -7.40 -7.11
C SER A 53 1.13 -7.93 -6.87
N ARG A 54 2.11 -7.30 -7.53
CA ARG A 54 3.54 -7.58 -7.49
C ARG A 54 4.32 -6.27 -7.47
N THR A 55 5.47 -6.28 -6.81
CA THR A 55 6.38 -5.13 -6.78
C THR A 55 6.72 -4.66 -8.20
N ILE A 56 6.64 -3.35 -8.44
CA ILE A 56 7.02 -2.75 -9.71
C ILE A 56 8.52 -2.52 -9.73
N HIS A 57 9.21 -2.99 -10.78
CA HIS A 57 10.66 -2.88 -10.93
C HIS A 57 11.06 -1.95 -12.09
N PRO A 58 11.04 -0.62 -11.90
CA PRO A 58 11.42 0.31 -12.94
C PRO A 58 12.88 0.15 -13.38
N LYS A 59 13.11 0.26 -14.68
CA LYS A 59 14.44 0.22 -15.30
C LYS A 59 15.13 1.59 -15.18
N THR A 60 16.43 1.63 -15.46
CA THR A 60 17.26 2.85 -15.43
C THR A 60 16.55 4.03 -16.13
N ASN A 61 16.59 5.19 -15.51
CA ASN A 61 15.99 6.44 -16.00
C ASN A 61 14.47 6.42 -16.24
N SER A 62 13.74 5.40 -15.76
CA SER A 62 12.28 5.35 -15.92
C SER A 62 11.60 6.37 -15.01
N THR A 63 10.48 6.91 -15.45
CA THR A 63 9.60 7.76 -14.62
C THR A 63 8.28 7.03 -14.38
N LEU A 64 7.85 6.95 -13.13
CA LEU A 64 6.51 6.53 -12.74
C LEU A 64 5.79 7.77 -12.23
N GLY A 65 4.65 8.12 -12.81
CA GLY A 65 3.91 9.24 -12.27
C GLY A 65 2.47 9.36 -12.69
N SER A 66 1.81 10.34 -12.10
CA SER A 66 0.45 10.75 -12.43
C SER A 66 0.30 12.25 -12.23
N ASP A 67 -0.50 12.87 -13.07
CA ASP A 67 -0.97 14.26 -12.96
C ASP A 67 -2.49 14.32 -12.74
N GLN A 68 -3.14 13.15 -12.58
CA GLN A 68 -4.60 13.00 -12.51
C GLN A 68 -5.06 12.31 -11.22
N GLY A 69 -4.16 12.11 -10.24
CA GLY A 69 -4.50 11.52 -8.94
C GLY A 69 -4.65 10.00 -8.92
N ALA A 70 -3.65 9.29 -9.44
CA ALA A 70 -3.57 7.84 -9.29
C ALA A 70 -3.15 7.42 -7.87
N VAL A 71 -3.76 6.33 -7.40
CA VAL A 71 -3.45 5.67 -6.13
C VAL A 71 -2.89 4.29 -6.43
N LEU A 72 -1.69 4.00 -5.95
CA LEU A 72 -1.12 2.65 -5.93
C LEU A 72 -1.43 2.02 -4.59
N THR A 73 -2.19 0.92 -4.59
CA THR A 73 -2.58 0.24 -3.36
C THR A 73 -2.06 -1.20 -3.32
N GLY A 74 -1.52 -1.59 -2.16
CA GLY A 74 -1.04 -2.95 -1.88
C GLY A 74 -2.10 -3.84 -1.23
N SER A 75 -3.32 -3.35 -1.07
CA SER A 75 -4.42 -4.08 -0.44
C SER A 75 -5.37 -4.75 -1.43
N VAL A 76 -6.04 -5.77 -0.92
CA VAL A 76 -7.09 -6.50 -1.62
C VAL A 76 -8.42 -6.35 -0.89
N PRO A 77 -9.55 -6.27 -1.61
CA PRO A 77 -10.87 -6.29 -0.99
C PRO A 77 -11.12 -7.62 -0.25
N LEU A 78 -11.68 -7.54 0.95
CA LEU A 78 -12.21 -8.68 1.68
C LEU A 78 -13.73 -8.74 1.49
N THR A 79 -14.20 -9.73 0.71
CA THR A 79 -15.61 -9.90 0.36
C THR A 79 -16.12 -11.28 0.78
N GLY A 80 -17.40 -11.40 1.14
CA GLY A 80 -17.99 -12.68 1.54
C GLY A 80 -18.02 -12.91 3.06
N TRP A 81 -18.22 -11.83 3.82
CA TRP A 81 -18.35 -11.86 5.27
C TRP A 81 -19.59 -12.63 5.73
N THR A 82 -19.44 -13.36 6.83
CA THR A 82 -20.53 -14.09 7.50
C THR A 82 -20.62 -13.66 8.96
N ALA A 83 -21.84 -13.54 9.48
CA ALA A 83 -22.04 -13.21 10.88
C ALA A 83 -21.61 -14.39 11.78
N SER A 84 -20.94 -14.10 12.90
CA SER A 84 -20.43 -15.09 13.85
C SER A 84 -20.40 -14.52 15.26
N ASN A 85 -21.30 -14.97 16.13
CA ASN A 85 -21.32 -14.64 17.58
C ASN A 85 -21.23 -13.13 17.92
N GLY A 86 -21.84 -12.27 17.09
CA GLY A 86 -21.81 -10.81 17.29
C GLY A 86 -20.73 -10.08 16.48
N ASP A 87 -19.78 -10.82 15.90
CA ASP A 87 -18.75 -10.33 14.99
C ASP A 87 -19.04 -10.75 13.53
N TRP A 88 -18.14 -10.38 12.64
CA TRP A 88 -18.12 -10.83 11.24
C TRP A 88 -16.85 -11.60 10.94
N VAL A 89 -16.96 -12.71 10.22
CA VAL A 89 -15.84 -13.56 9.86
C VAL A 89 -15.77 -13.82 8.36
N ILE A 90 -14.55 -13.83 7.85
CA ILE A 90 -14.19 -14.30 6.52
C ILE A 90 -13.04 -15.31 6.66
N LYS A 91 -13.08 -16.38 5.87
CA LYS A 91 -12.11 -17.49 5.93
C LYS A 91 -11.31 -17.61 4.64
N GLY A 92 -10.13 -18.21 4.71
CA GLY A 92 -9.28 -18.50 3.55
C GLY A 92 -8.55 -17.28 2.97
N VAL A 93 -8.49 -16.16 3.69
CA VAL A 93 -7.97 -14.89 3.18
C VAL A 93 -6.58 -14.53 3.68
N LEU A 94 -6.13 -15.13 4.79
CA LEU A 94 -4.80 -14.85 5.32
C LEU A 94 -3.74 -15.53 4.44
N PRO A 95 -2.62 -14.85 4.16
CA PRO A 95 -1.47 -15.51 3.57
C PRO A 95 -0.83 -16.49 4.59
N ALA A 96 0.20 -17.21 4.14
CA ALA A 96 1.04 -17.95 5.07
C ALA A 96 1.61 -16.97 6.13
N ALA A 97 1.66 -17.41 7.39
CA ALA A 97 2.22 -16.61 8.46
C ALA A 97 3.64 -16.17 8.09
N TYR A 98 3.90 -14.86 8.18
CA TYR A 98 5.24 -14.35 7.93
C TYR A 98 6.22 -14.95 8.94
N GLY A 99 7.43 -15.26 8.47
CA GLY A 99 8.53 -15.60 9.38
C GLY A 99 8.71 -14.46 10.39
N GLN A 100 9.00 -14.80 11.65
CA GLN A 100 9.34 -13.81 12.67
C GLN A 100 10.66 -13.14 12.24
N THR A 101 10.56 -11.91 11.72
CA THR A 101 11.70 -11.11 11.28
C THR A 101 11.65 -9.75 11.97
N GLY A 102 12.77 -9.31 12.55
CA GLY A 102 12.88 -8.04 13.29
C GLY A 102 12.98 -8.23 14.81
N GLN A 103 13.21 -7.12 15.53
CA GLN A 103 13.14 -7.08 17.00
C GLN A 103 11.69 -6.82 17.39
N CYS A 104 10.91 -7.88 17.50
CA CYS A 104 9.58 -7.76 18.08
C CYS A 104 9.70 -7.67 19.60
N GLU A 105 9.26 -6.55 20.18
CA GLU A 105 9.30 -6.33 21.62
C GLU A 105 8.32 -7.26 22.35
N ASP A 106 7.18 -7.59 21.72
CA ASP A 106 6.21 -8.59 22.19
C ASP A 106 5.36 -9.13 21.01
N ASN A 107 5.22 -10.45 20.87
CA ASN A 107 4.40 -11.09 19.83
C ASN A 107 2.98 -11.48 20.31
N VAL A 108 2.65 -11.16 21.57
CA VAL A 108 1.35 -11.44 22.17
C VAL A 108 0.49 -10.19 22.20
N ALA A 109 0.95 -9.07 22.78
CA ALA A 109 0.16 -7.84 22.85
C ALA A 109 0.36 -6.90 21.64
N ASN A 110 1.50 -6.98 20.93
CA ASN A 110 1.84 -6.08 19.84
C ASN A 110 2.44 -6.84 18.64
N ILE A 111 1.61 -7.59 17.92
CA ILE A 111 2.04 -8.49 16.85
C ILE A 111 2.68 -7.71 15.67
N CYS A 112 3.96 -7.42 15.79
CA CYS A 112 4.73 -6.59 14.86
C CYS A 112 5.18 -7.35 13.61
N TYR A 113 5.38 -8.67 13.69
CA TYR A 113 5.83 -9.42 12.51
C TYR A 113 4.73 -9.66 11.47
N LEU A 114 3.45 -9.56 11.87
CA LEU A 114 2.32 -9.66 10.94
C LEU A 114 2.16 -8.36 10.18
N ARG A 115 2.16 -8.46 8.85
CA ARG A 115 2.30 -7.30 7.97
C ARG A 115 0.97 -6.83 7.40
N GLU A 116 -0.05 -7.67 7.46
CA GLU A 116 -1.40 -7.32 7.03
C GLU A 116 -1.98 -6.27 7.98
N GLN A 117 -2.60 -5.27 7.40
CA GLN A 117 -3.39 -4.28 8.09
C GLN A 117 -4.77 -4.30 7.45
N VAL A 118 -5.82 -4.15 8.25
CA VAL A 118 -7.20 -4.10 7.76
C VAL A 118 -7.70 -2.67 7.80
N PHE A 119 -8.37 -2.27 6.73
CA PHE A 119 -8.91 -0.93 6.53
C PHE A 119 -10.41 -1.01 6.31
N PHE A 120 -11.17 -0.19 7.03
CA PHE A 120 -12.62 -0.06 6.88
C PHE A 120 -12.94 1.33 6.33
N ASN A 121 -13.47 1.41 5.11
CA ASN A 121 -13.64 2.64 4.34
C ASN A 121 -12.35 3.50 4.31
N GLY A 122 -11.20 2.86 4.13
CA GLY A 122 -9.89 3.50 4.11
C GLY A 122 -9.31 3.85 5.49
N LYS A 123 -10.06 3.64 6.58
CA LYS A 123 -9.55 3.84 7.95
C LYS A 123 -8.88 2.58 8.47
N HIS A 124 -7.63 2.71 8.93
CA HIS A 124 -6.92 1.62 9.59
C HIS A 124 -7.64 1.15 10.86
N LEU A 125 -7.78 -0.18 10.99
CA LEU A 125 -8.36 -0.83 12.17
C LEU A 125 -7.25 -1.26 13.13
N LYS A 126 -7.59 -1.24 14.43
CA LYS A 126 -6.67 -1.76 15.46
C LYS A 126 -6.67 -3.28 15.45
N ARG A 127 -5.50 -3.88 15.26
CA ARG A 127 -5.32 -5.33 15.48
C ARG A 127 -5.46 -5.67 16.96
N VAL A 128 -6.21 -6.71 17.27
CA VAL A 128 -6.23 -7.35 18.60
C VAL A 128 -5.62 -8.75 18.52
N ASN A 129 -5.25 -9.31 19.67
CA ASN A 129 -4.49 -10.56 19.76
C ASN A 129 -5.35 -11.81 20.03
N SER A 130 -6.63 -11.65 20.28
CA SER A 130 -7.57 -12.74 20.50
C SER A 130 -8.99 -12.35 20.07
N GLN A 131 -9.80 -13.36 19.78
CA GLN A 131 -11.18 -13.17 19.32
C GLN A 131 -12.07 -12.46 20.35
N ASP A 132 -11.89 -12.70 21.65
CA ASP A 132 -12.70 -12.05 22.70
C ASP A 132 -12.46 -10.53 22.82
N LYS A 133 -11.46 -9.99 22.13
CA LYS A 133 -11.14 -8.57 22.07
C LYS A 133 -11.68 -7.90 20.81
N VAL A 134 -12.32 -8.65 19.91
CA VAL A 134 -12.95 -8.09 18.73
C VAL A 134 -14.12 -7.21 19.16
N ALA A 135 -14.06 -5.96 18.70
CA ALA A 135 -15.00 -4.88 18.99
C ALA A 135 -14.98 -3.88 17.81
N PRO A 136 -15.96 -2.96 17.71
CA PRO A 136 -15.96 -1.92 16.67
C PRO A 136 -14.62 -1.17 16.61
N GLY A 137 -14.10 -0.95 15.41
CA GLY A 137 -12.79 -0.34 15.15
C GLY A 137 -11.61 -1.31 15.25
N THR A 138 -11.84 -2.62 15.41
CA THR A 138 -10.78 -3.62 15.57
C THR A 138 -10.95 -4.82 14.65
N PHE A 139 -9.86 -5.56 14.46
CA PHE A 139 -9.85 -6.85 13.78
C PHE A 139 -8.93 -7.85 14.47
N TYR A 140 -9.24 -9.14 14.31
CA TYR A 140 -8.39 -10.25 14.72
C TYR A 140 -8.05 -11.12 13.50
N ALA A 141 -6.79 -11.53 13.38
CA ALA A 141 -6.35 -12.48 12.35
C ALA A 141 -6.05 -13.83 13.02
N ASP A 142 -6.94 -14.80 12.81
CA ASP A 142 -6.80 -16.17 13.25
C ASP A 142 -6.02 -16.98 12.19
N TYR A 143 -4.70 -17.07 12.36
CA TYR A 143 -3.86 -17.87 11.46
C TYR A 143 -4.09 -19.38 11.61
N ALA A 144 -4.57 -19.85 12.76
CA ALA A 144 -4.83 -21.27 12.99
C ALA A 144 -6.07 -21.72 12.19
N GLY A 145 -7.12 -20.90 12.20
CA GLY A 145 -8.35 -21.11 11.43
C GLY A 145 -8.32 -20.54 10.01
N ASN A 146 -7.24 -19.84 9.62
CA ASN A 146 -7.15 -19.02 8.41
C ASN A 146 -8.39 -18.12 8.25
N ALA A 147 -8.59 -17.22 9.20
CA ALA A 147 -9.75 -16.34 9.24
C ALA A 147 -9.40 -14.92 9.69
N VAL A 148 -10.17 -13.95 9.20
CA VAL A 148 -10.18 -12.59 9.75
C VAL A 148 -11.54 -12.36 10.39
N LEU A 149 -11.51 -11.86 11.62
CA LEU A 149 -12.69 -11.44 12.38
C LEU A 149 -12.70 -9.92 12.49
N LEU A 150 -13.89 -9.34 12.34
CA LEU A 150 -14.13 -7.91 12.26
C LEU A 150 -15.26 -7.53 13.23
N GLY A 151 -15.03 -6.50 14.04
CA GLY A 151 -16.03 -6.00 14.98
C GLY A 151 -17.02 -4.99 14.39
N ASP A 152 -16.71 -4.41 13.23
CA ASP A 152 -17.62 -3.55 12.48
C ASP A 152 -18.47 -4.35 11.48
N ASN A 153 -19.69 -3.88 11.19
CA ASN A 153 -20.54 -4.49 10.16
C ASN A 153 -20.03 -4.15 8.74
N PRO A 154 -19.56 -5.13 7.94
CA PRO A 154 -18.99 -4.88 6.62
C PRO A 154 -20.04 -4.71 5.51
N GLN A 155 -21.35 -4.88 5.80
CA GLN A 155 -22.38 -4.85 4.78
C GLN A 155 -22.46 -3.47 4.10
N GLY A 156 -22.20 -3.46 2.79
CA GLY A 156 -22.19 -2.23 1.98
C GLY A 156 -21.00 -1.31 2.25
N GLN A 157 -20.00 -1.78 3.00
CA GLN A 157 -18.80 -1.03 3.35
C GLN A 157 -17.57 -1.61 2.64
N ALA A 158 -16.57 -0.78 2.38
CA ALA A 158 -15.30 -1.25 1.83
C ALA A 158 -14.42 -1.78 2.97
N VAL A 159 -14.05 -3.05 2.91
CA VAL A 159 -13.06 -3.64 3.82
C VAL A 159 -11.90 -4.15 2.98
N GLU A 160 -10.69 -3.66 3.26
CA GLU A 160 -9.49 -4.05 2.55
C GLU A 160 -8.41 -4.57 3.50
N MET A 161 -7.55 -5.44 2.99
CA MET A 161 -6.41 -5.97 3.73
C MET A 161 -5.13 -5.81 2.92
N SER A 162 -4.09 -5.25 3.52
CA SER A 162 -2.77 -5.19 2.87
C SER A 162 -2.24 -6.60 2.61
N LYS A 163 -1.67 -6.82 1.42
CA LYS A 163 -1.16 -8.13 1.00
C LYS A 163 0.19 -8.04 0.30
N THR A 164 0.34 -7.05 -0.58
CA THR A 164 1.59 -6.86 -1.32
C THR A 164 2.61 -6.15 -0.43
N PRO A 165 3.83 -6.68 -0.24
CA PRO A 165 4.80 -6.10 0.70
C PRO A 165 5.36 -4.75 0.25
N THR A 166 5.58 -4.58 -1.06
CA THR A 166 6.32 -3.44 -1.61
C THR A 166 5.64 -2.93 -2.87
N ALA A 167 5.52 -1.62 -3.01
CA ALA A 167 4.91 -0.99 -4.18
C ALA A 167 5.86 -0.98 -5.38
N ILE A 168 7.04 -0.40 -5.17
CA ILE A 168 8.06 -0.14 -6.17
C ILE A 168 9.39 -0.55 -5.54
N GLU A 169 10.29 -1.16 -6.30
CA GLU A 169 11.66 -1.45 -5.86
C GLU A 169 12.57 -1.42 -7.08
N SER A 170 13.68 -0.67 -7.00
CA SER A 170 14.66 -0.66 -8.09
C SER A 170 16.07 -0.44 -7.57
N GLY A 171 17.00 -1.24 -8.09
CA GLY A 171 18.44 -0.98 -7.99
C GLY A 171 18.98 -0.11 -9.12
N ALA A 172 18.12 0.37 -10.03
CA ALA A 172 18.53 1.13 -11.21
C ALA A 172 18.68 2.63 -10.90
N GLY A 173 19.68 3.27 -11.50
CA GLY A 173 19.91 4.71 -11.37
C GLY A 173 18.88 5.55 -12.13
N GLY A 174 18.59 6.75 -11.63
CA GLY A 174 17.80 7.77 -12.33
C GLY A 174 16.29 7.51 -12.38
N VAL A 175 15.77 6.58 -11.58
CA VAL A 175 14.32 6.36 -11.46
C VAL A 175 13.66 7.56 -10.79
N THR A 176 12.54 8.03 -11.34
CA THR A 176 11.74 9.13 -10.77
C THR A 176 10.34 8.64 -10.44
N VAL A 177 9.84 8.95 -9.23
CA VAL A 177 8.45 8.67 -8.82
C VAL A 177 7.75 9.98 -8.41
N ARG A 178 6.66 10.35 -9.07
CA ARG A 178 6.01 11.66 -8.88
C ARG A 178 4.49 11.65 -8.98
N GLY A 179 3.81 12.44 -8.15
CA GLY A 179 2.35 12.68 -8.27
C GLY A 179 1.47 11.47 -7.98
N LEU A 180 2.04 10.44 -7.35
CA LEU A 180 1.33 9.22 -6.95
C LEU A 180 0.99 9.27 -5.46
N THR A 181 -0.15 8.70 -5.10
CA THR A 181 -0.43 8.26 -3.74
C THR A 181 -0.06 6.79 -3.62
N VAL A 182 0.67 6.41 -2.58
CA VAL A 182 1.07 5.02 -2.33
C VAL A 182 0.58 4.60 -0.94
N GLU A 183 -0.26 3.58 -0.87
CA GLU A 183 -0.97 3.21 0.36
C GLU A 183 -1.19 1.70 0.54
N HIS A 184 -1.43 1.30 1.80
CA HIS A 184 -1.92 -0.03 2.18
C HIS A 184 -1.05 -1.23 1.72
N PHE A 185 0.28 -1.08 1.69
CA PHE A 185 1.22 -2.18 1.48
C PHE A 185 1.55 -2.91 2.79
N ALA A 186 1.78 -4.22 2.71
CA ALA A 186 2.18 -5.08 3.83
C ALA A 186 3.69 -4.98 4.11
N THR A 187 4.18 -3.75 4.27
CA THR A 187 5.60 -3.45 4.46
C THR A 187 6.06 -3.93 5.83
N ALA A 188 7.24 -4.55 5.89
CA ALA A 188 7.87 -4.86 7.17
C ALA A 188 8.41 -3.56 7.79
N GLN A 189 8.17 -3.34 9.09
CA GLN A 189 8.47 -2.10 9.83
C GLN A 189 9.95 -1.63 9.85
N TRP A 190 10.87 -2.34 9.19
CA TRP A 190 12.27 -1.95 9.06
C TRP A 190 12.56 -1.08 7.83
N PHE A 191 11.55 -0.86 6.96
CA PHE A 191 11.60 0.15 5.92
C PHE A 191 10.47 1.16 6.15
N SER A 192 10.80 2.25 6.82
CA SER A 192 9.88 3.35 7.01
C SER A 192 9.75 4.16 5.71
N PRO A 193 8.61 4.83 5.46
CA PRO A 193 8.51 5.84 4.42
C PRO A 193 9.58 6.94 4.51
N GLY A 194 10.18 7.15 5.70
CA GLY A 194 11.32 8.04 5.90
C GLY A 194 12.60 7.60 5.17
N GLU A 195 12.84 6.31 5.02
CA GLU A 195 14.00 5.79 4.27
C GLU A 195 13.82 5.92 2.74
N TRP A 196 12.56 5.90 2.27
CA TRP A 196 12.20 6.20 0.88
C TRP A 196 12.36 7.69 0.54
N GLN A 197 11.97 8.56 1.46
CA GLN A 197 12.09 10.01 1.35
C GLN A 197 13.56 10.47 1.44
N GLN A 198 14.39 9.78 2.24
CA GLN A 198 15.83 10.05 2.33
C GLN A 198 16.61 9.66 1.07
N ALA A 199 16.09 8.77 0.23
CA ALA A 199 16.71 8.39 -1.04
C ALA A 199 16.56 9.46 -2.15
N GLY A 200 15.76 10.52 -1.93
CA GLY A 200 15.57 11.62 -2.89
C GLY A 200 14.84 11.22 -4.18
N LEU A 201 14.10 10.11 -4.16
CA LEU A 201 13.40 9.54 -5.31
C LEU A 201 11.93 10.03 -5.43
N ASP A 202 11.46 10.83 -4.47
CA ASP A 202 10.06 11.22 -4.26
C ASP A 202 9.78 12.69 -4.60
N ALA A 203 9.87 13.05 -5.88
CA ALA A 203 9.50 14.38 -6.34
C ALA A 203 7.95 14.57 -6.33
N GLY A 204 7.37 14.82 -5.16
CA GLY A 204 5.94 15.15 -5.01
C GLY A 204 4.99 13.97 -4.91
N SER A 205 5.47 12.82 -4.42
CA SER A 205 4.63 11.66 -4.09
C SER A 205 4.17 11.71 -2.64
N ARG A 206 2.98 11.17 -2.33
CA ARG A 206 2.49 11.05 -0.95
C ARG A 206 2.50 9.59 -0.52
N PHE A 207 3.26 9.29 0.53
CA PHE A 207 3.24 8.00 1.21
C PHE A 207 2.40 8.14 2.48
N THR A 208 1.40 7.30 2.64
CA THR A 208 0.67 7.18 3.90
C THR A 208 1.15 5.91 4.59
N THR A 209 1.78 6.07 5.75
CA THR A 209 1.87 4.98 6.72
C THR A 209 0.45 4.61 7.13
N GLY A 210 0.11 3.32 7.03
CA GLY A 210 -1.12 2.80 7.64
C GLY A 210 -1.13 3.05 9.14
#